data_AF-A0A1M6XA69-F1
#
_entry.id   AF-A0A1M6XA69-F1
#
_cell.length_a   1.000
_cell.length_b   1.000
_cell.length_c   1.000
_cell.angle_alpha   90.00
_cell.angle_beta   90.00
_cell.angle_gamma   90.00
#
_symmetry.space_group_name_H-M   'P 1'
#
loop_
_entity.id
_entity.type
_entity.pdbx_description
1 polymer ?
#
loop_
_entity_poly.entity_id
_entity_poly.type
_entity_poly.pdbx_seq_one_letter_code
_entity_poly.pdbx_strand_id
1 'polypeptide(L)'
;MNDIQFNSPYASLIEQFLRIRAASYCEKTIITYQRVLKDFDSYLETNGSCSISKDTIDGWIQTLHGADNTVSHAVGTIRQFTEFLVQSGTHAYIPDVPKVRDSYMPHIFT
;
A
#
# COMPACT_ATOMS: atom_id res chain seq x y z
N MET A 1 9.49 18.34 -5.20
CA MET A 1 8.80 17.04 -5.10
C MET A 1 9.22 16.25 -6.32
N ASN A 2 9.86 15.09 -6.16
CA ASN A 2 10.13 14.22 -7.31
C ASN A 2 8.78 13.68 -7.80
N ASP A 3 8.48 13.87 -9.08
CA ASP A 3 7.32 13.25 -9.72
C ASP A 3 7.53 11.73 -9.69
N ILE A 4 6.78 11.05 -8.82
CA ILE A 4 6.74 9.59 -8.78
C ILE A 4 5.82 9.17 -9.92
N GLN A 5 6.41 8.66 -10.99
CA GLN A 5 5.68 8.16 -12.15
C GLN A 5 5.24 6.71 -11.92
N PHE A 6 3.98 6.40 -12.22
CA PHE A 6 3.41 5.04 -12.15
C PHE A 6 3.26 4.47 -13.56
N ASN A 7 3.53 3.18 -13.73
CA ASN A 7 3.63 2.55 -15.06
C ASN A 7 2.69 1.36 -15.26
N SER A 8 2.13 0.79 -14.18
CA SER A 8 1.21 -0.35 -14.30
C SER A 8 -0.14 0.09 -14.91
N PRO A 9 -1.00 -0.86 -15.32
CA PRO A 9 -2.37 -0.56 -15.78
C PRO A 9 -3.22 0.22 -14.75
N TYR A 10 -2.80 0.24 -13.48
CA TYR A 10 -3.49 0.92 -12.40
C TYR A 10 -2.93 2.33 -12.11
N ALA A 11 -1.95 2.82 -12.88
CA ALA A 11 -1.28 4.10 -12.66
C ALA A 11 -2.27 5.27 -12.46
N SER A 12 -3.26 5.41 -13.35
CA SER A 12 -4.27 6.48 -13.26
C SER A 12 -5.14 6.37 -11.99
N LEU A 13 -5.46 5.15 -11.57
CA LEU A 13 -6.24 4.89 -10.35
C LEU A 13 -5.42 5.16 -9.10
N ILE A 14 -4.12 4.86 -9.12
CA ILE A 14 -3.18 5.20 -8.04
C ILE A 14 -3.10 6.72 -7.88
N GLU A 15 -2.94 7.47 -8.96
CA GLU A 15 -2.91 8.93 -8.93
C GLU A 15 -4.22 9.53 -8.41
N GLN A 16 -5.36 9.00 -8.85
CA GLN A 16 -6.67 9.42 -8.37
C GLN A 16 -6.83 9.16 -6.87
N PHE A 17 -6.45 7.97 -6.41
CA PHE A 17 -6.47 7.61 -5.00
C PHE A 17 -5.60 8.56 -4.16
N LEU A 18 -4.36 8.80 -4.59
CA LEU A 18 -3.44 9.72 -3.91
C LEU A 18 -3.98 11.15 -3.85
N ARG A 19 -4.59 11.64 -4.94
CA ARG A 19 -5.20 12.97 -4.99
C ARG A 19 -6.33 13.11 -3.96
N ILE A 20 -7.20 12.10 -3.85
CA ILE A 20 -8.28 12.09 -2.84
C ILE A 20 -7.68 12.09 -1.43
N ARG A 21 -6.68 11.23 -1.18
CA ARG A 21 -6.06 11.09 0.14
C ARG A 21 -5.28 12.34 0.57
N ALA A 22 -4.69 13.07 -0.38
CA ALA A 22 -3.96 14.31 -0.11
C ALA A 22 -4.85 15.42 0.46
N ALA A 23 -6.17 15.36 0.26
CA ALA A 23 -7.11 16.28 0.90
C ALA A 23 -7.35 15.97 2.39
N SER A 24 -7.05 14.75 2.85
CA SER A 24 -7.35 14.29 4.21
C SER A 24 -6.11 14.09 5.09
N TYR A 25 -4.94 13.90 4.48
CA TYR A 25 -3.71 13.59 5.21
C TYR A 25 -2.62 14.62 4.98
N CYS A 26 -1.69 14.69 5.94
CA CYS A 26 -0.51 15.53 5.80
C CYS A 26 0.46 14.98 4.75
N GLU A 27 1.31 15.86 4.22
CA GLU A 27 2.26 15.55 3.15
C GLU A 27 3.15 14.34 3.46
N LYS A 28 3.64 14.22 4.70
CA LYS A 28 4.50 13.09 5.12
C LYS A 28 3.79 11.73 4.99
N THR A 29 2.50 11.68 5.32
CA THR A 29 1.69 10.47 5.16
C THR A 29 1.50 10.17 3.67
N ILE A 30 1.25 11.19 2.84
CA ILE A 30 1.12 11.01 1.39
C ILE A 30 2.41 10.52 0.74
N ILE A 31 3.56 11.04 1.13
CA ILE A 31 4.87 10.56 0.66
C ILE A 31 5.05 9.07 1.00
N THR A 32 4.60 8.66 2.19
CA THR A 32 4.66 7.25 2.60
C THR A 32 3.75 6.38 1.72
N TYR A 33 2.53 6.85 1.45
CA TYR A 33 1.60 6.15 0.56
C TYR A 33 2.15 6.04 -0.87
N GLN A 34 2.72 7.13 -1.39
CA GLN A 34 3.34 7.14 -2.72
C GLN A 34 4.46 6.11 -2.84
N ARG A 35 5.32 5.99 -1.83
CA ARG A 35 6.41 5.00 -1.84
C ARG A 35 5.89 3.57 -1.87
N VAL A 36 4.92 3.25 -1.02
CA VAL A 36 4.32 1.90 -0.98
C VAL A 36 3.59 1.58 -2.28
N LEU A 37 2.80 2.53 -2.81
CA LEU A 37 2.08 2.33 -4.05
C LEU A 37 3.01 2.24 -5.26
N LYS A 38 4.16 2.94 -5.23
CA LYS A 38 5.14 2.86 -6.32
C LYS A 38 5.86 1.52 -6.33
N ASP A 39 6.18 1.00 -5.15
CA ASP A 39 6.76 -0.33 -4.99
C ASP A 39 5.80 -1.40 -5.55
N PHE A 40 4.53 -1.32 -5.16
CA PHE A 40 3.50 -2.22 -5.67
C PHE A 40 3.26 -2.08 -7.18
N ASP A 41 3.18 -0.85 -7.70
CA ASP A 41 3.08 -0.55 -9.14
C ASP A 41 4.21 -1.19 -9.95
N SER A 42 5.46 -1.07 -9.45
CA SER A 42 6.64 -1.66 -10.09
C SER A 42 6.61 -3.19 -10.04
N TYR A 43 6.09 -3.77 -8.95
CA TYR A 43 5.86 -5.21 -8.84
C TYR A 43 4.82 -5.69 -9.88
N LEU A 44 3.71 -4.97 -10.05
CA LEU A 44 2.69 -5.31 -11.05
C LEU A 44 3.23 -5.24 -12.48
N GLU A 45 4.00 -4.20 -12.79
CA GLU A 45 4.67 -4.01 -14.08
C GLU A 45 5.62 -5.19 -14.38
N THR A 46 6.48 -5.54 -13.41
CA THR A 46 7.47 -6.61 -13.57
C THR A 46 6.84 -7.99 -13.75
N ASN A 47 5.75 -8.27 -13.03
CA ASN A 47 5.04 -9.56 -13.10
C ASN A 47 4.00 -9.62 -14.22
N GLY A 48 3.82 -8.55 -15.00
CA GLY A 48 2.78 -8.48 -16.05
C GLY A 48 1.37 -8.73 -15.52
N SER A 49 1.12 -8.41 -14.24
CA SER A 49 -0.12 -8.76 -13.56
C SER A 49 -1.23 -7.78 -13.90
N CYS A 50 -2.15 -8.23 -14.76
CA CYS A 50 -3.32 -7.44 -15.16
C CYS A 50 -4.47 -7.45 -14.12
N SER A 51 -4.35 -8.24 -13.05
CA SER A 51 -5.37 -8.37 -12.02
C SER A 51 -4.76 -8.37 -10.61
N ILE A 52 -5.40 -7.65 -9.70
CA ILE A 52 -5.07 -7.66 -8.27
C ILE A 52 -5.82 -8.83 -7.61
N SER A 53 -5.32 -10.05 -7.81
CA SER A 53 -5.82 -11.26 -7.17
C SER A 53 -5.13 -11.50 -5.81
N LYS A 54 -5.60 -12.51 -5.08
CA LYS A 54 -4.95 -12.94 -3.83
C LYS A 54 -3.50 -13.33 -4.06
N ASP A 55 -3.20 -14.11 -5.10
CA ASP A 55 -1.84 -14.54 -5.43
C ASP A 55 -0.92 -13.36 -5.79
N THR A 56 -1.44 -12.36 -6.52
CA THR A 56 -0.69 -11.15 -6.84
C THR A 56 -0.30 -10.39 -5.57
N ILE A 57 -1.26 -10.22 -4.64
CA ILE A 57 -1.04 -9.52 -3.37
C ILE A 57 -0.11 -10.32 -2.46
N ASP A 58 -0.36 -11.61 -2.27
CA ASP A 58 0.47 -12.48 -1.43
C ASP A 58 1.91 -12.55 -1.95
N GLY A 59 2.09 -12.64 -3.27
CA GLY A 59 3.40 -12.60 -3.91
C GLY A 59 4.12 -11.28 -3.66
N TRP A 60 3.43 -10.13 -3.75
CA TRP A 60 4.03 -8.84 -3.40
C TRP A 60 4.40 -8.77 -1.91
N ILE A 61 3.51 -9.22 -1.01
CA ILE A 61 3.77 -9.22 0.44
C ILE A 61 5.04 -10.02 0.77
N GLN A 62 5.29 -11.15 0.08
CA GLN A 62 6.51 -11.94 0.26
C GLN A 62 7.79 -11.21 -0.15
N THR A 63 7.70 -10.19 -1.01
CA THR A 63 8.86 -9.35 -1.39
C THR A 63 9.18 -8.26 -0.37
N LEU A 64 8.26 -7.99 0.58
CA LEU A 64 8.47 -6.97 1.59
C LEU A 64 9.49 -7.41 2.63
N HIS A 65 10.42 -6.52 2.95
CA HIS A 65 11.41 -6.71 4.00
C HIS A 65 11.40 -5.52 4.96
N GLY A 66 11.49 -5.80 6.27
CA GLY A 66 11.49 -4.76 7.30
C GLY A 66 10.94 -5.25 8.63
N ALA A 67 10.74 -4.32 9.56
CA ALA A 67 10.06 -4.61 10.82
C ALA A 67 8.56 -4.89 10.61
N ASP A 68 7.95 -5.67 11.51
CA ASP A 68 6.52 -6.03 11.43
C ASP A 68 5.61 -4.82 11.27
N ASN A 69 5.90 -3.72 11.99
CA ASN A 69 5.17 -2.45 11.84
C ASN A 69 5.27 -1.87 10.43
N THR A 70 6.46 -1.91 9.81
CA THR A 70 6.67 -1.40 8.45
C THR A 70 5.88 -2.22 7.43
N VAL A 71 5.94 -3.55 7.55
CA VAL A 71 5.17 -4.46 6.67
C VAL A 71 3.67 -4.26 6.88
N SER A 72 3.20 -4.19 8.12
CA SER A 72 1.79 -3.96 8.44
C SER A 72 1.29 -2.62 7.90
N HIS A 73 2.08 -1.55 7.99
CA HIS A 73 1.76 -0.26 7.37
C HIS A 73 1.67 -0.35 5.85
N ALA A 74 2.63 -1.03 5.19
CA ALA A 74 2.61 -1.21 3.74
C ALA A 74 1.36 -1.98 3.28
N VAL A 75 1.07 -3.11 3.94
CA VAL A 75 -0.14 -3.91 3.65
C VAL A 75 -1.42 -3.10 3.93
N GLY A 76 -1.45 -2.31 5.00
CA GLY A 76 -2.56 -1.42 5.31
C GLY A 76 -2.81 -0.34 4.25
N THR A 77 -1.76 0.20 3.63
CA THR A 77 -1.87 1.13 2.50
C THR A 77 -2.46 0.43 1.28
N ILE A 78 -1.98 -0.77 0.93
CA ILE A 78 -2.51 -1.53 -0.20
C ILE A 78 -3.96 -1.95 0.05
N ARG A 79 -4.31 -2.35 1.28
CA ARG A 79 -5.70 -2.63 1.66
C ARG A 79 -6.62 -1.45 1.33
N GLN A 80 -6.27 -0.25 1.76
CA GLN A 80 -7.07 0.95 1.47
C GLN A 80 -7.17 1.26 -0.02
N PHE A 81 -6.11 1.00 -0.79
CA PHE A 81 -6.14 1.18 -2.23
C PHE A 81 -7.05 0.15 -2.91
N THR A 82 -6.97 -1.13 -2.53
CA THR A 82 -7.85 -2.19 -3.06
C THR A 82 -9.31 -1.96 -2.70
N GLU A 83 -9.61 -1.44 -1.51
CA GLU A 83 -10.96 -0.99 -1.15
C GLU A 83 -11.45 0.15 -2.05
N PHE A 84 -10.58 1.11 -2.39
CA PHE A 84 -10.90 2.18 -3.33
C PHE A 84 -11.19 1.64 -4.74
N LEU A 85 -10.42 0.65 -5.20
CA LEU A 85 -10.65 -0.01 -6.49
C LEU A 85 -12.03 -0.68 -6.54
N VAL A 86 -12.37 -1.46 -5.50
CA VAL A 86 -13.67 -2.13 -5.38
C VAL A 86 -14.82 -1.10 -5.37
N GLN A 87 -14.68 -0.01 -4.61
CA GLN A 87 -15.66 1.09 -4.59
C GLN A 87 -15.79 1.79 -5.95
N SER A 88 -14.73 1.81 -6.74
CA SER A 88 -14.70 2.37 -8.10
C SER A 88 -15.18 1.39 -9.18
N GLY A 89 -15.66 0.20 -8.79
CA GLY A 89 -16.15 -0.83 -9.70
C GLY A 89 -15.08 -1.75 -10.31
N THR A 90 -13.83 -1.66 -9.85
CA THR A 90 -12.73 -2.53 -10.28
C THR A 90 -12.63 -3.73 -9.35
N HIS A 91 -12.63 -4.94 -9.90
CA HIS A 91 -12.47 -6.15 -9.09
C HIS A 91 -11.03 -6.27 -8.57
N ALA A 92 -10.86 -6.25 -7.25
CA ALA A 92 -9.57 -6.40 -6.58
C ALA A 92 -9.74 -7.20 -5.28
N TYR A 93 -8.76 -8.05 -4.96
CA TYR A 93 -8.68 -8.73 -3.67
C TYR A 93 -8.26 -7.74 -2.58
N ILE A 94 -8.95 -7.79 -1.43
CA ILE A 94 -8.65 -6.93 -0.27
C ILE A 94 -7.87 -7.77 0.75
N PRO A 95 -6.59 -7.46 1.02
CA PRO A 95 -5.80 -8.21 2.00
C PRO A 95 -6.20 -7.94 3.44
N ASP A 96 -5.97 -8.93 4.29
CA ASP A 96 -5.94 -8.76 5.74
C ASP A 96 -4.62 -8.10 6.17
N VAL A 97 -4.70 -7.14 7.09
CA VAL A 97 -3.49 -6.48 7.62
C VAL A 97 -2.86 -7.36 8.71
N PRO A 98 -1.56 -7.66 8.64
CA PRO A 98 -0.87 -8.39 9.70
C PRO A 98 -1.02 -7.69 11.05
N LYS A 99 -1.43 -8.45 12.07
CA LYS A 99 -1.49 -7.97 13.46
C LYS A 99 -0.08 -7.84 14.00
N VAL A 100 0.33 -6.62 14.34
CA VAL A 100 1.62 -6.40 14.99
C VAL A 100 1.43 -6.56 16.50
N ARG A 101 2.31 -7.33 17.14
CA ARG A 101 2.33 -7.42 18.61
C ARG A 101 2.99 -6.15 19.16
N ASP A 102 2.30 -5.47 20.05
CA ASP A 102 2.90 -4.35 20.77
C ASP A 102 3.97 -4.89 21.72
N SER A 103 5.22 -4.59 21.45
CA SER A 103 6.37 -4.98 22.31
C SER A 103 6.68 -3.91 23.35
N TYR A 104 5.85 -2.87 23.49
CA TYR A 104 6.08 -1.80 24.45
C TYR A 104 6.11 -2.34 25.88
N MET A 105 7.28 -2.23 26.52
CA MET A 105 7.42 -2.40 27.96
C MET A 105 7.42 -1.01 28.60
N PRO A 106 6.43 -0.67 29.44
CA PRO A 106 6.38 0.64 30.09
C PRO A 106 7.55 0.79 31.06
N HIS A 107 8.37 1.82 30.86
CA HIS A 107 9.37 2.23 31.85
C HIS A 107 8.67 3.05 32.94
N ILE A 108 8.53 2.47 34.13
CA ILE A 108 8.06 3.17 35.32
C ILE A 108 9.25 3.92 35.90
N PHE A 109 9.23 5.25 35.83
CA PHE A 109 10.20 6.08 36.53
C PHE A 109 9.86 6.06 38.03
N THR A 110 10.80 5.61 38.87
CA THR A 110 10.73 5.68 40.34
C THR A 110 11.53 6.86 40.84
#